data_AF-A0A2A9FQK5-F1
#
_entry.id   AF-A0A2A9FQK5-F1
#
_cell.length_a   1.000
_cell.length_b   1.000
_cell.length_c   1.000
_cell.angle_alpha   90.00
_cell.angle_beta   90.00
_cell.angle_gamma   90.00
#
_symmetry.space_group_name_H-M   'P 1'
#
loop_
_entity.id
_entity.type
_entity.pdbx_description
1 polymer ?
#
loop_
_entity_poly.entity_id
_entity_poly.type
_entity_poly.pdbx_seq_one_letter_code
_entity_poly.pdbx_strand_id
1 'polypeptide(L)'
;MKLLKALGTALIAVSLSAPALAQQADGQPDRIDQLAQMVGLNDEQQEQIRGVFDELQSQIVDLRQQAQTLQQQLQAEVKADFSEDAIREQAEELGDVTGEMAALSTLMQAKVESIFTDEQRNELKMQMQKMQQMQQQQMQQGGQ
;
A
#
# COMPACT_ATOMS: atom_id res chain seq x y z
N MET A 1 51.31 -30.50 -20.77
CA MET A 1 50.15 -30.27 -19.89
C MET A 1 49.20 -29.32 -20.63
N LYS A 2 48.07 -29.80 -21.17
CA LYS A 2 46.69 -29.64 -20.62
C LYS A 2 46.36 -28.14 -20.47
N LEU A 3 45.36 -27.53 -21.12
CA LEU A 3 43.95 -27.94 -21.24
C LEU A 3 43.27 -27.22 -22.41
N LEU A 4 42.50 -27.97 -23.21
CA LEU A 4 41.36 -27.45 -23.96
C LEU A 4 40.34 -26.84 -22.98
N LYS A 5 39.71 -25.73 -23.36
CA LYS A 5 38.38 -25.36 -22.83
C LYS A 5 37.48 -25.02 -24.00
N ALA A 6 36.81 -26.06 -24.48
CA ALA A 6 35.56 -25.97 -25.21
C ALA A 6 34.41 -25.62 -24.24
N LEU A 7 33.28 -25.23 -24.83
CA LEU A 7 31.92 -25.15 -24.25
C LEU A 7 31.69 -23.97 -23.31
N GLY A 8 30.65 -23.17 -23.45
CA GLY A 8 29.50 -23.24 -24.33
C GLY A 8 28.61 -22.03 -24.02
N THR A 9 27.96 -21.51 -25.06
CA THR A 9 26.93 -20.48 -24.99
C THR A 9 25.85 -20.94 -24.00
N ALA A 10 25.79 -20.31 -22.83
CA ALA A 10 24.67 -20.48 -21.93
C ALA A 10 23.50 -19.66 -22.52
N LEU A 11 22.67 -20.31 -23.34
CA LEU A 11 21.32 -19.84 -23.63
C LEU A 11 20.58 -19.78 -22.29
N ILE A 12 20.28 -18.58 -21.80
CA ILE A 12 19.30 -18.42 -20.73
C ILE A 12 17.94 -18.68 -21.38
N ALA A 13 17.43 -19.89 -21.22
CA ALA A 13 16.05 -20.19 -21.52
C ALA A 13 15.17 -19.36 -20.56
N VAL A 14 14.55 -18.30 -21.07
CA VAL A 14 13.46 -17.61 -20.38
C VAL A 14 12.29 -18.59 -20.35
N SER A 15 12.14 -19.31 -19.24
CA SER A 15 11.00 -20.18 -18.99
C SER A 15 9.75 -19.32 -18.77
N LEU A 16 9.03 -19.06 -19.86
CA LEU A 16 7.65 -18.57 -19.87
C LEU A 16 6.70 -19.73 -19.50
N SER A 17 6.57 -20.08 -18.21
CA SER A 17 5.39 -20.78 -17.67
C SER A 17 5.48 -21.01 -16.16
N ALA A 18 4.86 -20.13 -15.39
CA ALA A 18 4.26 -20.50 -14.12
C ALA A 18 3.07 -19.57 -13.83
N PRO A 19 1.82 -20.01 -14.01
CA PRO A 19 0.67 -19.40 -13.35
C PRO A 19 0.66 -19.94 -11.91
N ALA A 20 1.47 -19.36 -11.04
CA ALA A 20 1.44 -19.55 -9.60
C ALA A 20 2.28 -18.39 -9.05
N LEU A 21 1.72 -17.39 -8.38
CA LEU A 21 1.08 -17.52 -7.07
C LEU A 21 0.03 -16.40 -6.91
N ALA A 22 -1.22 -16.67 -7.30
CA ALA A 22 -2.37 -15.86 -6.88
C ALA A 22 -3.07 -16.48 -5.64
N GLN A 23 -2.39 -17.36 -4.91
CA GLN A 23 -2.97 -18.14 -3.79
C GLN A 23 -2.14 -18.05 -2.50
N GLN A 24 -1.54 -16.90 -2.22
CA GLN A 24 -0.99 -16.63 -0.88
C GLN A 24 -1.57 -15.33 -0.33
N ALA A 25 -2.89 -15.34 -0.15
CA ALA A 25 -3.60 -14.48 0.80
C ALA A 25 -3.94 -15.24 2.11
N ASP A 26 -3.32 -16.40 2.35
CA ASP A 26 -3.68 -17.35 3.42
C ASP A 26 -2.57 -17.45 4.50
N GLY A 27 -2.23 -16.34 5.14
CA GLY A 27 -1.26 -16.41 6.24
C GLY A 27 -0.84 -15.10 6.89
N GLN A 28 -1.25 -13.96 6.34
CA GLN A 28 -1.13 -12.69 7.04
C GLN A 28 -2.45 -12.48 7.80
N PRO A 29 -2.43 -12.30 9.13
CA PRO A 29 -3.66 -12.12 9.87
C PRO A 29 -4.38 -10.89 9.31
N ASP A 30 -5.66 -11.02 8.99
CA ASP A 30 -6.48 -9.92 8.47
C ASP A 30 -6.30 -8.72 9.42
N ARG A 31 -5.96 -7.56 8.87
CA ARG A 31 -5.76 -6.35 9.67
C ARG A 31 -7.03 -5.98 10.43
N ILE A 32 -8.18 -6.36 9.89
CA ILE A 32 -9.49 -6.13 10.49
C ILE A 32 -9.68 -7.10 11.66
N ASP A 33 -9.22 -8.35 11.56
CA ASP A 33 -9.24 -9.30 12.68
C ASP A 33 -8.31 -8.86 13.82
N GLN A 34 -7.14 -8.30 13.50
CA GLN A 34 -6.23 -7.74 14.51
C GLN A 34 -6.88 -6.54 15.21
N LEU A 35 -7.49 -5.65 14.45
CA LEU A 35 -8.23 -4.52 14.98
C LEU A 35 -9.41 -4.99 15.85
N ALA A 36 -10.12 -6.02 15.41
CA ALA A 36 -11.22 -6.63 16.16
C ALA A 36 -10.78 -7.19 17.51
N GLN A 37 -9.65 -7.89 17.55
CA GLN A 37 -9.07 -8.38 18.80
C GLN A 37 -8.59 -7.24 19.69
N MET A 38 -8.14 -6.12 19.11
CA MET A 38 -7.63 -4.97 19.84
C MET A 38 -8.73 -4.23 20.58
N VAL A 39 -9.85 -3.94 19.93
CA VAL A 39 -10.90 -3.08 20.48
C VAL A 39 -12.22 -3.80 20.74
N GLY A 40 -12.30 -5.10 20.47
CA GLY A 40 -13.51 -5.89 20.65
C GLY A 40 -14.60 -5.57 19.62
N LEU A 41 -14.26 -5.61 18.33
CA LEU A 41 -15.25 -5.40 17.26
C LEU A 41 -16.16 -6.62 17.13
N ASN A 42 -17.46 -6.38 17.01
CA ASN A 42 -18.42 -7.43 16.68
C ASN A 42 -18.42 -7.74 15.17
N ASP A 43 -19.08 -8.84 14.78
CA ASP A 43 -19.09 -9.31 13.38
C ASP A 43 -19.67 -8.27 12.41
N GLU A 44 -20.71 -7.55 12.81
CA GLU A 44 -21.33 -6.50 11.99
C GLU A 44 -20.36 -5.33 11.75
N GLN A 45 -19.66 -4.87 12.79
CA GLN A 45 -18.65 -3.83 12.69
C GLN A 45 -17.49 -4.26 11.79
N GLN A 46 -17.05 -5.51 11.91
CA GLN A 46 -15.99 -6.05 11.04
C GLN A 46 -16.43 -6.10 9.57
N GLU A 47 -17.66 -6.53 9.29
CA GLU A 47 -18.22 -6.55 7.93
C GLU A 47 -18.34 -5.13 7.35
N GLN A 48 -18.82 -4.17 8.14
CA GLN A 48 -18.88 -2.76 7.72
C GLN A 48 -17.49 -2.19 7.42
N ILE A 49 -16.48 -2.50 8.24
CA ILE A 49 -15.11 -2.05 8.02
C ILE A 49 -14.55 -2.69 6.74
N ARG A 50 -14.75 -4.00 6.52
CA ARG A 50 -14.37 -4.69 5.27
C ARG A 50 -14.97 -3.99 4.05
N GLY A 51 -16.26 -3.68 4.09
CA GLY A 51 -16.94 -2.96 3.00
C GLY A 51 -16.32 -1.60 2.71
N VAL A 52 -15.97 -0.82 3.75
CA VAL A 52 -15.29 0.48 3.58
C VAL A 52 -13.91 0.32 2.94
N PHE A 53 -13.15 -0.71 3.34
CA PHE A 53 -11.85 -1.00 2.72
C PHE A 53 -12.03 -1.40 1.26
N ASP A 54 -12.91 -2.36 0.95
CA ASP A 54 -13.10 -2.84 -0.41
C ASP A 54 -13.52 -1.72 -1.37
N GLU A 55 -14.47 -0.87 -0.96
CA GLU A 55 -14.96 0.24 -1.78
C GLU A 55 -13.87 1.28 -2.07
N LEU A 56 -13.16 1.75 -1.04
CA LEU A 56 -12.23 2.86 -1.18
C LEU A 56 -10.83 2.41 -1.60
N GLN A 57 -10.40 1.22 -1.19
CA GLN A 57 -9.08 0.68 -1.55
C GLN A 57 -9.00 0.39 -3.05
N SER A 58 -10.07 -0.09 -3.68
CA SER A 58 -10.11 -0.29 -5.13
C SER A 58 -9.85 1.02 -5.87
N GLN A 59 -10.57 2.09 -5.48
CA GLN A 59 -10.41 3.41 -6.10
C GLN A 59 -8.99 3.97 -5.90
N ILE A 60 -8.41 3.80 -4.70
CA ILE A 60 -7.03 4.21 -4.43
C ILE A 60 -6.03 3.41 -5.29
N VAL A 61 -6.26 2.11 -5.53
CA VAL A 61 -5.38 1.29 -6.39
C VAL A 61 -5.41 1.81 -7.82
N ASP A 62 -6.59 2.10 -8.36
CA ASP A 62 -6.75 2.61 -9.72
C ASP A 62 -6.08 3.98 -9.88
N LEU A 63 -6.24 4.88 -8.90
CA LEU A 63 -5.58 6.18 -8.89
C LEU A 63 -4.07 6.08 -8.76
N ARG A 64 -3.54 5.13 -7.97
CA ARG A 64 -2.09 4.89 -7.90
C ARG A 64 -1.52 4.47 -9.24
N GLN A 65 -2.25 3.64 -9.99
CA GLN A 65 -1.81 3.22 -11.32
C GLN A 65 -1.82 4.40 -12.29
N GLN A 66 -2.84 5.25 -12.26
CA GLN A 66 -2.89 6.48 -13.05
C GLN A 66 -1.72 7.43 -12.70
N ALA A 67 -1.46 7.65 -11.41
CA ALA A 67 -0.34 8.47 -10.96
C ALA A 67 1.02 7.95 -11.47
N GLN A 68 1.23 6.63 -11.46
CA GLN A 68 2.44 6.02 -12.01
C GLN A 68 2.59 6.26 -13.52
N THR A 69 1.49 6.16 -14.27
CA THR A 69 1.48 6.46 -15.70
C THR A 69 1.80 7.94 -15.96
N LEU A 70 1.18 8.86 -15.22
CA LEU A 70 1.44 10.29 -15.34
C LEU A 70 2.90 10.64 -15.02
N GLN A 71 3.47 10.03 -13.98
CA GLN A 71 4.89 10.19 -13.66
C GLN A 71 5.81 9.70 -14.78
N GLN A 72 5.47 8.58 -15.42
CA GLN A 72 6.23 8.07 -16.57
C GLN A 72 6.13 9.00 -17.78
N GLN A 73 4.95 9.57 -18.03
CA GLN A 73 4.72 10.53 -19.12
C GLN A 73 5.50 11.83 -18.89
N LEU A 74 5.46 12.38 -17.67
CA LEU A 74 6.28 13.55 -17.29
C LEU A 74 7.78 13.28 -17.49
N GLN A 75 8.25 12.08 -17.10
CA GLN A 75 9.64 11.69 -17.31
C GLN A 75 9.99 11.54 -18.80
N ALA A 76 9.04 11.11 -19.64
CA ALA A 76 9.21 10.99 -21.09
C ALA A 76 9.22 12.36 -21.81
N GLU A 77 8.66 13.40 -21.21
CA GLU A 77 8.78 14.79 -21.71
C GLU A 77 10.16 15.41 -21.45
N VAL A 78 11.05 14.74 -20.71
CA VAL A 78 12.46 15.15 -20.58
C VAL A 78 13.23 14.78 -21.86
N LYS A 79 13.03 15.57 -22.91
CA LYS A 79 13.60 15.40 -24.26
C LYS A 79 13.89 16.76 -24.92
N ALA A 80 14.61 16.74 -26.04
CA ALA A 80 15.04 17.98 -26.72
C ALA A 80 13.86 18.78 -27.31
N ASP A 81 12.78 18.10 -27.68
CA ASP A 81 11.54 18.61 -28.25
C ASP A 81 10.37 18.51 -27.25
N PHE A 82 10.64 18.80 -25.97
CA PHE A 82 9.62 18.77 -24.92
C PHE A 82 8.42 19.67 -25.25
N SER A 83 7.25 19.30 -24.74
CA SER A 83 6.06 20.15 -24.78
C SER A 83 5.76 20.70 -23.37
N GLU A 84 5.86 22.02 -23.20
CA GLU A 84 5.52 22.66 -21.93
C GLU A 84 4.05 22.46 -21.56
N ASP A 85 3.15 22.54 -22.55
CA ASP A 85 1.71 22.33 -22.33
C ASP A 85 1.44 20.91 -21.84
N ALA A 86 2.08 19.91 -22.45
CA ALA A 86 1.93 18.51 -22.02
C ALA A 86 2.48 18.28 -20.61
N ILE A 87 3.62 18.89 -20.27
CA ILE A 87 4.18 18.82 -18.91
C ILE A 87 3.20 19.43 -17.89
N ARG A 88 2.61 20.60 -18.21
CA ARG A 88 1.67 21.27 -17.30
C ARG A 88 0.39 20.48 -17.12
N GLU A 89 -0.19 19.98 -18.21
CA GLU A 89 -1.41 19.16 -18.19
C GLU A 89 -1.22 17.88 -17.37
N GLN A 90 -0.14 17.12 -17.65
CA GLN A 90 0.15 15.89 -16.90
C GLN A 90 0.46 16.15 -15.42
N ALA A 91 1.09 17.28 -15.10
CA ALA A 91 1.38 17.67 -13.72
C ALA A 91 0.11 18.09 -12.96
N GLU A 92 -0.82 18.78 -13.63
CA GLU A 92 -2.14 19.11 -13.08
C GLU A 92 -2.93 17.84 -12.78
N GLU A 93 -3.03 16.93 -13.74
CA GLU A 93 -3.71 15.64 -13.56
C GLU A 93 -3.07 14.80 -12.46
N LEU A 94 -1.73 14.78 -12.37
CA LEU A 94 -1.03 14.11 -11.27
C LEU A 94 -1.35 14.73 -9.90
N GLY A 95 -1.51 16.05 -9.87
CA GLY A 95 -1.96 16.79 -8.68
C GLY A 95 -3.36 16.37 -8.25
N ASP A 96 -4.31 16.33 -9.18
CA ASP A 96 -5.70 15.92 -8.94
C ASP A 96 -5.78 14.48 -8.43
N VAL A 97 -5.11 13.55 -9.11
CA VAL A 97 -5.06 12.13 -8.71
C VAL A 97 -4.45 11.99 -7.31
N THR A 98 -3.40 12.75 -7.00
CA THR A 98 -2.77 12.74 -5.66
C THR A 98 -3.70 13.32 -4.59
N GLY A 99 -4.42 14.39 -4.91
CA GLY A 99 -5.42 15.00 -4.04
C GLY A 99 -6.57 14.04 -3.72
N GLU A 100 -7.10 13.37 -4.75
CA GLU A 100 -8.18 12.40 -4.59
C GLU A 100 -7.76 11.20 -3.75
N MET A 101 -6.54 10.68 -3.96
CA MET A 101 -6.02 9.61 -3.08
C MET A 101 -5.93 10.05 -1.62
N ALA A 102 -5.53 11.29 -1.34
CA ALA A 102 -5.50 11.83 0.02
C ALA A 102 -6.92 11.97 0.62
N ALA A 103 -7.89 12.41 -0.19
CA ALA A 103 -9.28 12.50 0.19
C ALA A 103 -9.86 11.12 0.52
N LEU A 104 -9.71 10.14 -0.37
CA LEU A 104 -10.18 8.77 -0.18
C LEU A 104 -9.54 8.10 1.04
N SER A 105 -8.24 8.31 1.26
CA SER A 105 -7.55 7.79 2.45
C SER A 105 -8.11 8.39 3.75
N THR A 106 -8.41 9.69 3.73
CA THR A 106 -9.01 10.38 4.87
C THR A 106 -10.46 9.92 5.11
N LEU A 107 -11.23 9.74 4.03
CA LEU A 107 -12.60 9.22 4.10
C LEU A 107 -12.63 7.79 4.63
N MET A 108 -11.68 6.94 4.22
CA MET A 108 -11.54 5.58 4.74
C MET A 108 -11.33 5.61 6.26
N GLN A 109 -10.41 6.44 6.75
CA GLN A 109 -10.19 6.61 8.18
C GLN A 109 -11.45 7.11 8.91
N ALA A 110 -12.10 8.15 8.40
CA ALA A 110 -13.28 8.74 9.01
C ALA A 110 -14.47 7.77 9.06
N LYS A 111 -14.69 7.00 7.99
CA LYS A 111 -15.74 5.97 7.93
C LYS A 111 -15.47 4.85 8.95
N VAL A 112 -14.24 4.34 9.03
CA VAL A 112 -13.88 3.33 10.04
C VAL A 112 -14.07 3.86 11.46
N GLU A 113 -13.65 5.10 11.74
CA GLU A 113 -13.83 5.71 13.06
C GLU A 113 -15.31 5.87 13.46
N SER A 114 -16.19 6.09 12.48
CA SER A 114 -17.64 6.21 12.69
C SER A 114 -18.33 4.89 13.06
N ILE A 115 -17.72 3.74 12.74
CA ILE A 115 -18.23 2.40 13.06
C ILE A 115 -17.97 2.04 14.53
N PHE A 116 -16.91 2.60 15.12
CA PHE A 116 -16.57 2.35 16.51
C PHE A 116 -17.52 3.05 17.48
N THR A 117 -17.67 2.45 18.67
CA THR A 117 -18.25 3.15 19.82
C THR A 117 -17.23 4.10 20.48
N ASP A 118 -17.70 5.01 21.33
CA ASP A 118 -16.81 5.87 22.14
C ASP A 118 -15.84 5.05 23.01
N GLU A 119 -16.33 3.95 23.57
CA GLU A 119 -15.53 3.04 24.40
C GLU A 119 -14.42 2.37 23.57
N GLN A 120 -14.75 1.84 22.39
CA GLN A 120 -13.79 1.24 21.47
C GLN A 120 -12.74 2.25 20.98
N ARG A 121 -13.14 3.50 20.71
CA ARG A 121 -12.21 4.59 20.36
C ARG A 121 -11.23 4.89 21.49
N ASN A 122 -11.70 4.92 22.73
CA ASN A 122 -10.86 5.18 23.89
C ASN A 122 -9.90 4.01 24.17
N GLU A 123 -10.38 2.77 24.02
CA GLU A 123 -9.56 1.57 24.14
C GLU A 123 -8.44 1.57 23.10
N LEU A 124 -8.77 1.86 21.84
CA LEU A 124 -7.78 1.96 20.76
C LEU A 124 -6.68 2.98 21.10
N LYS A 125 -7.08 4.18 21.57
CA LYS A 125 -6.14 5.24 21.98
C LYS A 125 -5.22 4.76 23.11
N MET A 126 -5.76 4.08 24.11
CA MET A 126 -4.99 3.54 25.23
C MET A 126 -3.96 2.51 24.76
N GLN A 127 -4.36 1.59 23.89
CA GLN A 127 -3.46 0.57 23.37
C GLN A 127 -2.36 1.16 22.49
N MET A 128 -2.67 2.14 21.65
CA MET A 128 -1.66 2.85 20.85
C MET A 128 -0.64 3.58 21.73
N GLN A 129 -1.09 4.25 22.79
CA GLN A 129 -0.19 4.92 23.75
C GLN A 129 0.73 3.92 24.46
N LYS A 130 0.19 2.77 24.89
CA LYS A 130 0.97 1.70 25.52
C LYS A 130 2.03 1.15 24.56
N MET A 131 1.67 0.91 23.30
CA MET A 131 2.60 0.43 22.28
C MET A 131 3.72 1.45 22.02
N GLN A 132 3.38 2.73 21.94
CA GLN A 132 4.34 3.81 21.75
C GLN A 132 5.34 3.91 22.90
N GLN A 133 4.88 3.77 24.15
CA GLN A 133 5.75 3.76 25.33
C GLN A 133 6.71 2.56 25.32
N MET A 134 6.21 1.37 24.98
CA MET A 134 7.05 0.17 24.88
C MET A 134 8.13 0.33 23.80
N GLN A 135 7.78 0.91 22.65
CA GLN A 135 8.73 1.17 21.58
C GLN A 135 9.82 2.15 22.02
N GLN A 136 9.46 3.23 22.74
CA GLN A 136 10.44 4.18 23.29
C GLN A 136 11.39 3.52 24.31
N GLN A 137 10.89 2.60 25.14
CA GLN A 137 11.72 1.88 26.11
C GLN A 137 12.69 0.91 25.43
N GLN A 138 12.28 0.25 24.34
CA GLN A 138 13.15 -0.63 23.57
C GLN A 138 14.24 0.14 22.83
N MET A 139 13.92 1.31 22.25
CA MET A 139 14.90 2.17 21.60
C MET A 139 15.98 2.67 22.58
N GLN A 140 15.61 2.91 23.84
CA GLN A 140 16.56 3.31 24.89
C GLN A 140 17.45 2.16 25.39
N GLN A 141 16.99 0.91 25.26
CA GLN A 141 17.72 -0.28 25.70
C GLN A 141 18.53 -0.96 24.58
N GLY A 142 18.10 -0.87 23.32
CA GLY A 142 18.79 -1.41 22.15
C GLY A 142 19.83 -0.48 21.53
N GLY A 143 20.02 0.72 22.08
CA GLY A 143 21.06 1.68 21.70
C GLY A 143 22.32 1.64 22.57
N GLN A 144 22.51 0.59 23.38
CA GLN A 144 23.73 0.31 24.15
C GLN A 144 24.53 -0.83 23.53
#